data_AF-K6TD70-F1
#
_entry.id   AF-K6TD70-F1
#
_cell.length_a   1.000
_cell.length_b   1.000
_cell.length_c   1.000
_cell.angle_alpha   90.00
_cell.angle_beta   90.00
_cell.angle_gamma   90.00
#
_symmetry.space_group_name_H-M   'P 1'
#
loop_
_entity.id
_entity.type
_entity.pdbx_description
1 polymer ?
#
loop_
_entity_poly.entity_id
_entity_poly.type
_entity_poly.pdbx_seq_one_letter_code
_entity_poly.pdbx_strand_id
1 'polypeptide(L)' 'MNILKELIIRSVLVVTLNDAIIFYIIGKRSLKITLPIAVGIIVVTCIALVINIWYSLHKNGII' A
#
# COMPACT_ATOMS: atom_id res chain seq x y z
N MET A 1 23.17 7.66 -1.47
CA MET A 1 21.95 8.26 -0.90
C MET A 1 20.78 7.92 -1.81
N ASN A 2 19.82 7.05 -1.49
CA ASN A 2 19.59 6.30 -0.27
C ASN A 2 18.51 5.29 -0.69
N ILE A 3 18.91 4.10 -1.18
CA ILE A 3 18.01 3.08 -1.77
C ILE A 3 16.81 2.81 -0.86
N LEU A 4 17.07 2.72 0.45
CA LEU A 4 16.06 2.61 1.49
C LEU A 4 15.09 3.80 1.50
N LYS A 5 15.55 5.02 1.27
CA LYS A 5 14.72 6.24 1.25
C LYS A 5 13.86 6.30 0.00
N GLU A 6 14.39 5.95 -1.18
CA GLU A 6 13.59 5.86 -2.41
C GLU A 6 12.53 4.74 -2.28
N LEU A 7 12.91 3.63 -1.66
CA LEU A 7 12.01 2.53 -1.37
C LEU A 7 10.90 2.92 -0.39
N ILE A 8 11.26 3.55 0.74
CA ILE A 8 10.33 4.05 1.74
C ILE A 8 9.38 5.07 1.09
N ILE A 9 9.90 6.02 0.30
CA ILE A 9 9.07 7.02 -0.37
C ILE A 9 8.08 6.35 -1.33
N ARG A 10 8.53 5.41 -2.19
CA ARG A 10 7.61 4.67 -3.08
C ARG A 10 6.60 3.85 -2.30
N SER A 11 7.00 3.16 -1.24
CA SER A 11 6.09 2.34 -0.43
C SER A 11 5.05 3.19 0.26
N VAL A 12 5.48 4.28 0.90
CA VAL A 12 4.58 5.23 1.56
C VAL A 12 3.61 5.82 0.53
N LEU A 13 4.09 6.19 -0.67
CA LEU A 13 3.25 6.77 -1.71
C LEU A 13 2.19 5.78 -2.21
N VAL A 14 2.55 4.50 -2.42
CA VAL A 14 1.60 3.45 -2.80
C VAL A 14 0.58 3.19 -1.69
N VAL A 15 1.01 3.09 -0.44
CA VAL A 15 0.12 2.87 0.71
C VAL A 15 -0.83 4.05 0.86
N THR A 16 -0.33 5.28 0.79
CA THR A 16 -1.12 6.50 0.98
C THR A 16 -2.15 6.69 -0.14
N LEU A 17 -1.79 6.37 -1.39
CA LEU A 17 -2.73 6.37 -2.50
C LEU A 17 -3.84 5.32 -2.31
N ASN A 18 -3.47 4.11 -1.91
CA ASN A 18 -4.44 3.05 -1.66
C ASN A 18 -5.41 3.45 -0.54
N ASP A 19 -4.87 3.95 0.57
CA ASP A 19 -5.65 4.40 1.73
C ASP A 19 -6.57 5.58 1.36
N ALA A 20 -6.09 6.53 0.55
CA ALA A 20 -6.89 7.66 0.07
C ALA A 20 -8.04 7.22 -0.85
N ILE A 21 -7.81 6.25 -1.75
CA ILE A 21 -8.86 5.68 -2.63
C ILE A 21 -9.92 4.97 -1.78
N ILE A 22 -9.49 4.18 -0.81
CA ILE A 22 -10.36 3.46 0.11
C ILE A 22 -11.20 4.44 0.94
N PHE A 23 -10.58 5.45 1.55
CA PHE A 23 -11.27 6.48 2.31
C PHE A 23 -12.26 7.27 1.45
N TYR A 24 -11.88 7.59 0.20
CA TYR A 24 -12.76 8.25 -0.75
C TYR A 24 -14.00 7.41 -1.06
N ILE A 25 -13.83 6.11 -1.29
CA ILE A 25 -14.96 5.19 -1.56
C ILE A 25 -15.85 5.04 -0.32
N ILE A 26 -15.27 4.89 0.87
CA ILE A 26 -16.01 4.78 2.13
C ILE A 26 -16.83 6.05 2.38
N GLY A 27 -16.20 7.22 2.26
CA GLY A 27 -16.86 8.52 2.45
C GLY A 27 -17.96 8.78 1.44
N LYS A 28 -17.71 8.46 0.16
CA LYS A 28 -18.68 8.68 -0.93
C LYS A 28 -19.87 7.73 -0.91
N ARG A 29 -19.67 6.48 -0.47
CA ARG A 29 -20.75 5.48 -0.40
C ARG A 29 -21.44 5.43 0.97
N SER A 30 -21.00 6.25 1.94
CA SER A 30 -21.43 6.16 3.36
C SER A 30 -21.46 4.72 3.86
N LEU A 31 -20.49 3.91 3.40
CA LEU A 31 -20.40 2.50 3.73
C LEU A 31 -19.98 2.40 5.20
N LYS A 32 -20.77 1.67 6.01
CA LYS A 32 -20.31 1.28 7.33
C LYS A 32 -19.06 0.42 7.17
N ILE A 33 -17.97 0.84 7.82
CA ILE A 33 -16.73 0.07 7.90
C ILE A 33 -17.06 -1.25 8.60
N THR A 34 -17.36 -2.25 7.80
CA THR A 34 -17.68 -3.59 8.23
C THR A 34 -16.39 -4.40 8.23
N LEU A 35 -16.26 -5.32 9.19
CA LEU A 35 -15.11 -6.22 9.33
C LEU A 35 -14.55 -6.76 8.00
N PRO A 36 -15.36 -7.29 7.06
CA PRO A 36 -14.86 -7.78 5.78
C PRO A 36 -14.19 -6.71 4.91
N ILE A 37 -14.68 -5.46 4.95
CA ILE A 37 -14.10 -4.35 4.18
C ILE A 37 -12.74 -3.98 4.77
N ALA A 38 -12.64 -3.89 6.10
CA ALA A 38 -11.38 -3.61 6.79
C ALA A 38 -10.32 -4.68 6.51
N VAL A 39 -10.71 -5.96 6.55
CA VAL A 39 -9.80 -7.07 6.21
C VAL A 39 -9.36 -6.98 4.75
N GLY A 40 -10.27 -6.67 3.81
CA GLY A 40 -9.93 -6.47 2.41
C GLY A 40 -8.91 -5.36 2.20
N ILE A 41 -9.07 -4.22 2.89
CA ILE A 41 -8.14 -3.10 2.85
C ILE A 41 -6.75 -3.51 3.35
N ILE A 42 -6.68 -4.18 4.51
CA ILE A 42 -5.42 -4.64 5.09
C ILE A 42 -4.71 -5.61 4.13
N VAL A 43 -5.45 -6.55 3.54
CA VAL A 43 -4.88 -7.52 2.58
C VAL A 43 -4.33 -6.81 1.34
N VAL A 44 -5.08 -5.89 0.74
CA VAL A 44 -4.62 -5.13 -0.44
C VAL A 44 -3.37 -4.32 -0.11
N THR A 45 -3.35 -3.66 1.05
CA THR A 45 -2.19 -2.88 1.50
C THR A 45 -0.97 -3.76 1.77
N CYS A 46 -1.14 -4.93 2.39
CA CYS A 46 -0.06 -5.90 2.59
C CYS A 46 0.50 -6.41 1.27
N ILE A 47 -0.34 -6.77 0.30
CA ILE A 47 0.10 -7.23 -1.03
C ILE A 47 0.90 -6.14 -1.74
N ALA A 48 0.40 -4.90 -1.74
CA ALA A 48 1.09 -3.77 -2.35
C ALA A 48 2.47 -3.51 -1.72
N LEU A 49 2.58 -3.64 -0.39
CA LEU A 49 3.84 -3.54 0.35
C LEU A 49 4.82 -4.65 -0.05
N VAL A 50 4.37 -5.91 -0.09
CA VAL A 50 5.23 -7.05 -0.46
C VAL A 50 5.75 -6.90 -1.88
N ILE A 51 4.90 -6.52 -2.85
CA ILE A 51 5.32 -6.29 -4.23
C ILE A 51 6.35 -5.16 -4.32
N ASN A 52 6.15 -4.07 -3.59
CA ASN A 52 7.07 -2.94 -3.63
C ASN A 52 8.43 -3.26 -2.98
N ILE A 53 8.43 -4.01 -1.88
CA ILE A 53 9.66 -4.54 -1.24
C ILE A 53 10.39 -5.49 -2.19
N TRP A 54 9.66 -6.43 -2.81
CA TRP A 54 10.24 -7.39 -3.76
C TRP A 54 10.84 -6.71 -4.99
N TYR A 55 10.10 -5.80 -5.61
CA TYR A 55 10.56 -5.04 -6.77
C TYR A 55 11.84 -4.25 -6.46
N SER A 56 11.94 -3.72 -5.25
CA SER A 56 13.14 -3.01 -4.83
C SER A 56 14.31 -3.92 -4.53
N LEU A 57 14.10 -5.07 -3.89
CA LEU A 57 15.18 -6.04 -3.69
C LEU A 57 15.76 -6.51 -5.02
N HIS A 58 14.89 -6.82 -6.00
CA HIS A 58 15.28 -7.23 -7.34
C HIS A 58 15.98 -6.11 -8.11
N LYS A 59 15.45 -4.88 -8.09
CA LYS A 59 16.07 -3.73 -8.77
C LYS A 59 17.45 -3.37 -8.20
N ASN A 60 17.69 -3.64 -6.92
CA ASN A 60 18.98 -3.42 -6.28
C ASN A 60 19.93 -4.64 -6.36
N GLY A 61 19.55 -5.70 -7.07
CA GLY A 61 20.40 -6.88 -7.31
C GLY A 61 20.71 -7.69 -6.05
N ILE A 62 19.87 -7.58 -5.01
CA ILE A 62 19.99 -8.36 -3.77
C ILE A 62 19.34 -9.75 -3.96
N ILE A 63 18.34 -9.82 -4.84
CA ILE A 63 17.66 -11.04 -5.32
C ILE A 63 17.73 -11.05 -6.84
#